data_AF-A0A497IE35-F1
#
_entry.id   AF-A0A497IE35-F1
#
_cell.length_a   1.000
_cell.length_b   1.000
_cell.length_c   1.000
_cell.angle_alpha   90.00
_cell.angle_beta   90.00
_cell.angle_gamma   90.00
#
_symmetry.space_group_name_H-M   'P 1'
#
loop_
_entity.id
_entity.type
_entity.pdbx_description
1 polymer ?
#
loop_
_entity_poly.entity_id
_entity_poly.type
_entity_poly.pdbx_seq_one_letter_code
_entity_poly.pdbx_strand_id
1 'polypeptide(L)'
;MPDHPLVKVAKIFGWGLLGEKLGVPMAETAVSFTQALQQAQREIQYLRQKLVQLALSYLKIWSEKQELQQEVSRLQQENDWLRSQIEELEAQVAAQSQPLPEPRKGAPSELSASQWFKIMPEFARGLILGAPGSGKSATGHMLLELYRWKMTPYVLGFPEEKKALLPEWIGLARHFDEVPPDSIVLVDEAYLLYHARKSSFDESIQEMSRALGLARQRGYSILFVAHEARHLDKNIVGYANLFLFKEPGAMEVKFERPELKEVLKRARDFFQERTGDKRGWCYVWSPEVHFEGPLETPLPSYWSEELSRAYSQGISSPAQRPPSASKEEKKRQAKAWRDAGLSYGKIAKRLGVSKATVINWLKHGG
;
A
#
# COMPACT_ATOMS: atom_id res chain seq x y z
N MET A 1 51.38 -55.67 64.19
CA MET A 1 50.54 -55.95 63.00
C MET A 1 51.32 -55.63 61.72
N PRO A 2 52.15 -56.55 61.19
CA PRO A 2 52.97 -56.29 60.00
C PRO A 2 52.22 -56.48 58.67
N ASP A 3 51.08 -57.18 58.67
CA ASP A 3 50.35 -57.57 57.45
C ASP A 3 49.13 -56.71 57.12
N HIS A 4 48.98 -55.54 57.77
CA HIS A 4 47.89 -54.65 57.43
C HIS A 4 48.08 -54.09 56.00
N PRO A 5 47.09 -54.16 55.10
CA PRO A 5 47.22 -53.74 53.70
C PRO A 5 47.77 -52.32 53.52
N LEU A 6 47.43 -51.42 54.44
CA LEU A 6 47.93 -50.04 54.44
C LEU A 6 49.45 -49.93 54.69
N VAL A 7 50.05 -50.86 55.44
CA VAL A 7 51.51 -50.90 55.68
C VAL A 7 52.26 -51.31 54.41
N LYS A 8 51.67 -52.17 53.57
CA LYS A 8 52.23 -52.53 52.26
C LYS A 8 52.15 -51.37 51.26
N VAL A 9 51.03 -50.64 51.22
CA VAL A 9 50.88 -49.46 50.36
C VAL A 9 51.83 -48.33 50.79
N ALA A 10 51.97 -48.06 52.09
CA ALA A 10 52.90 -47.04 52.60
C ALA A 10 54.38 -47.34 52.26
N LYS A 11 54.76 -48.63 52.21
CA LYS A 11 56.11 -49.06 51.77
C LYS A 11 56.33 -48.83 50.27
N ILE A 12 55.32 -49.07 49.43
CA ILE A 12 55.43 -48.88 47.97
C ILE A 12 55.62 -47.40 47.62
N PHE A 13 54.96 -46.49 48.34
CA PHE A 13 55.06 -45.05 48.11
C PHE A 13 56.20 -44.37 48.91
N GLY A 14 57.05 -45.13 49.61
CA GLY A 14 58.21 -44.59 50.33
C GLY A 14 57.89 -43.75 51.58
N TRP A 15 56.66 -43.81 52.09
CA TRP A 15 56.17 -42.90 53.14
C TRP A 15 56.74 -43.17 54.53
N GLY A 16 57.31 -44.36 54.77
CA GLY A 16 57.94 -44.69 56.05
C GLY A 16 59.09 -43.76 56.45
N LEU A 17 59.84 -43.23 55.47
CA LEU A 17 60.97 -42.31 55.71
C LEU A 17 60.56 -40.84 55.86
N LEU A 18 59.36 -40.47 55.42
CA LEU A 18 58.87 -39.08 55.50
C LEU A 18 58.21 -38.79 56.86
N GLY A 19 57.52 -39.77 57.44
CA GLY A 19 56.84 -39.62 58.74
C GLY A 19 57.79 -39.38 59.91
N GLU A 20 58.95 -40.05 59.93
CA GLU A 20 59.97 -39.86 60.97
C GLU A 20 60.64 -38.49 60.92
N LYS A 21 60.80 -37.89 59.74
CA LYS A 21 61.44 -36.57 59.60
C LYS A 21 60.54 -35.38 59.91
N LEU A 22 59.22 -35.55 59.85
CA LEU A 22 58.25 -34.44 59.97
C LEU A 22 57.56 -34.36 61.35
N GLY A 23 57.75 -35.35 62.23
CA GLY A 23 57.19 -35.32 63.59
C GLY A 23 55.66 -35.33 63.66
N VAL A 24 54.96 -35.60 62.54
CA VAL A 24 53.50 -35.65 62.47
C VAL A 24 53.03 -37.09 62.71
N PRO A 25 52.07 -37.34 63.61
CA PRO A 25 51.56 -38.69 63.86
C PRO A 25 50.97 -39.30 62.58
N MET A 26 51.53 -40.43 62.13
CA MET A 26 51.18 -41.12 60.87
C MET A 26 49.69 -41.47 60.72
N ALA A 27 48.94 -41.53 61.82
CA ALA A 27 47.50 -41.77 61.78
C ALA A 27 46.72 -40.59 61.17
N GLU A 28 47.10 -39.35 61.47
CA GLU A 28 46.38 -38.16 60.99
C GLU A 28 46.63 -37.93 59.48
N THR A 29 47.85 -38.19 59.01
CA THR A 29 48.19 -38.07 57.58
C THR A 29 47.51 -39.14 56.73
N ALA A 30 47.37 -40.37 57.23
CA ALA A 30 46.66 -41.44 56.54
C ALA A 30 45.14 -41.17 56.41
N VAL A 31 44.52 -40.60 57.45
CA VAL A 31 43.11 -40.20 57.42
C VAL A 31 42.90 -39.06 56.41
N SER A 32 43.75 -38.03 56.46
CA SER A 32 43.70 -36.89 55.52
C SER A 32 43.87 -37.34 54.06
N PHE A 33 44.81 -38.26 53.79
CA PHE A 33 44.99 -38.81 52.44
C PHE A 33 43.79 -39.63 51.96
N THR A 34 43.21 -40.46 52.83
CA THR A 34 42.03 -41.26 52.48
C THR A 34 40.82 -40.36 52.18
N GLN A 35 40.63 -39.29 52.96
CA GLN A 35 39.61 -38.28 52.71
C GLN A 35 39.84 -37.55 51.38
N ALA A 36 41.08 -37.14 51.09
CA ALA A 36 41.44 -36.52 49.81
C ALA A 36 41.19 -37.45 48.62
N LEU A 37 41.51 -38.74 48.74
CA LEU A 37 41.28 -39.72 47.69
C LEU A 37 39.78 -39.99 47.47
N GLN A 38 38.99 -40.08 48.54
CA GLN A 38 37.54 -40.17 48.45
C GLN A 38 36.92 -38.91 47.82
N GLN A 39 37.42 -37.72 48.15
CA GLN A 39 36.98 -36.47 47.55
C GLN A 39 37.31 -36.45 46.05
N ALA A 40 38.54 -36.79 45.67
CA ALA A 40 38.94 -36.88 44.27
C ALA A 40 38.10 -37.89 43.49
N GLN A 41 37.76 -39.05 44.08
CA GLN A 41 36.86 -40.03 43.48
C GLN A 41 35.45 -39.47 43.25
N ARG A 42 34.89 -38.72 44.22
CA ARG A 42 33.58 -38.06 44.08
C ARG A 42 33.62 -36.99 42.98
N GLU A 43 34.68 -36.18 42.92
CA GLU A 43 34.86 -35.17 41.87
C GLU A 43 34.97 -35.82 40.49
N ILE A 44 35.74 -36.91 40.34
CA ILE A 44 35.84 -37.67 39.09
C ILE A 44 34.47 -38.25 38.70
N GLN A 45 33.73 -38.83 39.64
CA GLN A 45 32.38 -39.34 39.37
C GLN A 45 31.41 -38.23 38.94
N TYR A 46 31.45 -37.09 39.61
CA TYR A 46 30.65 -35.91 39.25
C TYR A 46 30.98 -35.38 37.86
N LEU A 47 32.28 -35.24 37.54
CA LEU A 47 32.73 -34.80 36.22
C LEU A 47 32.32 -35.80 35.12
N ARG A 48 32.37 -37.11 35.38
CA ARG A 48 31.86 -38.13 34.46
C ARG A 48 30.36 -37.99 34.20
N GLN A 49 29.57 -37.78 35.25
CA GLN A 49 28.13 -37.55 35.11
C GLN A 49 27.83 -36.28 34.30
N LYS A 50 28.54 -35.18 34.56
CA LYS A 50 28.45 -33.94 33.77
C LYS A 50 28.81 -34.15 32.30
N LEU A 51 29.87 -34.89 32.02
CA LEU A 51 30.30 -35.17 30.64
C LEU A 51 29.24 -35.99 29.88
N VAL A 52 28.62 -36.99 30.53
CA VAL A 52 27.52 -37.76 29.94
C VAL A 52 26.31 -36.86 29.65
N GLN A 53 25.92 -35.99 30.58
CA GLN A 53 24.82 -35.05 30.38
C GLN A 53 25.08 -34.07 29.24
N LEU A 54 26.32 -33.60 29.09
CA LEU A 54 26.73 -32.75 27.99
C LEU A 54 26.69 -33.50 26.64
N ALA A 55 27.15 -34.75 26.61
CA ALA A 55 27.10 -35.59 25.42
C ALA A 55 25.65 -35.88 24.97
N LEU A 56 24.75 -36.16 25.91
CA LEU A 56 23.32 -36.35 25.62
C LEU A 56 22.67 -35.07 25.08
N SER A 57 22.98 -33.92 25.69
CA SER A 57 22.53 -32.62 25.18
C SER A 57 23.02 -32.35 23.75
N TYR A 58 24.28 -32.67 23.46
CA TYR A 58 24.86 -32.53 22.12
C TYR A 58 24.17 -33.44 21.10
N LEU A 59 23.92 -34.71 21.44
CA LEU A 59 23.18 -35.65 20.59
C LEU A 59 21.77 -35.17 20.29
N LYS A 60 21.07 -34.60 21.29
CA LYS A 60 19.74 -34.02 21.09
C LYS A 60 19.77 -32.86 20.10
N ILE A 61 20.67 -31.90 20.29
CA ILE A 61 20.84 -30.75 19.37
C ILE A 61 21.20 -31.22 17.96
N TRP A 62 22.05 -32.25 17.84
CA TRP A 62 22.41 -32.82 16.56
C TRP A 62 21.22 -33.48 15.85
N SER A 63 20.37 -34.21 16.58
CA SER A 63 19.13 -34.80 16.04
C SER A 63 18.15 -33.72 15.58
N GLU A 64 17.90 -32.70 16.39
CA GLU A 64 17.03 -31.57 16.03
C GLU A 64 17.54 -30.84 14.78
N LYS A 65 18.88 -30.71 14.64
CA LYS A 65 19.48 -30.15 13.42
C LYS A 65 19.22 -31.02 12.18
N GLN A 66 19.25 -32.34 12.30
CA GLN A 66 18.94 -33.24 11.17
C GLN A 66 17.47 -33.13 10.76
N GLU A 67 16.54 -33.07 11.72
CA GLU A 67 15.10 -32.88 11.44
C GLU A 67 14.84 -31.54 10.74
N LEU A 68 15.45 -30.45 11.22
CA LEU A 68 15.34 -29.14 10.57
C LEU A 68 15.92 -29.13 9.16
N GLN A 69 17.02 -29.86 8.91
CA GLN A 69 17.59 -29.99 7.57
C GLN A 69 16.63 -30.73 6.62
N GLN A 70 15.98 -31.79 7.09
CA GLN A 70 14.96 -32.51 6.30
C GLN A 70 13.74 -31.63 5.99
N GLU A 71 13.28 -30.85 6.97
CA GLU A 71 12.14 -29.93 6.79
C GLU A 71 12.45 -28.82 5.78
N VAL A 72 13.66 -28.23 5.84
CA VAL A 72 14.09 -27.23 4.85
C VAL A 72 14.12 -27.83 3.45
N SER A 73 14.65 -29.05 3.28
CA SER A 73 14.65 -29.73 1.98
C SER A 73 13.23 -30.01 1.46
N ARG A 74 12.30 -30.39 2.34
CA ARG A 74 10.88 -30.57 1.99
C ARG A 74 10.26 -29.27 1.48
N LEU A 75 10.45 -28.16 2.21
CA LEU A 75 9.91 -26.85 1.83
C LEU A 75 10.52 -26.31 0.53
N GLN A 76 11.79 -26.62 0.26
CA GLN A 76 12.42 -26.27 -1.02
C GLN A 76 11.76 -27.01 -2.19
N GLN A 77 11.52 -28.31 -2.06
CA GLN A 77 10.81 -29.10 -3.08
C GLN A 77 9.38 -28.59 -3.32
N GLU A 78 8.66 -28.21 -2.26
CA GLU A 78 7.32 -27.62 -2.38
C GLU A 78 7.36 -26.25 -3.10
N ASN A 79 8.36 -25.42 -2.82
CA ASN A 79 8.53 -24.13 -3.48
C ASN A 79 8.81 -24.30 -4.99
N ASP A 80 9.69 -25.24 -5.34
CA ASP A 80 10.03 -25.54 -6.73
C ASP A 80 8.81 -26.06 -7.49
N TRP A 81 8.02 -26.93 -6.85
CA TRP A 81 6.75 -27.42 -7.42
C TRP A 81 5.74 -26.29 -7.66
N LEU A 82 5.55 -25.38 -6.69
CA LEU A 82 4.66 -24.23 -6.86
C LEU A 82 5.13 -23.28 -7.97
N ARG A 83 6.43 -23.06 -8.12
CA ARG A 83 6.99 -22.26 -9.21
C ARG A 83 6.68 -22.86 -10.57
N SER A 84 6.85 -24.17 -10.74
CA SER A 84 6.47 -24.85 -11.97
C SER A 84 4.97 -24.74 -12.27
N GLN A 85 4.11 -24.80 -11.24
CA GLN A 85 2.66 -24.58 -11.42
C GLN A 85 2.31 -23.14 -11.84
N ILE A 86 3.01 -22.14 -11.30
CA ILE A 86 2.85 -20.74 -11.73
C ILE A 86 3.27 -20.58 -13.19
N GLU A 87 4.43 -21.11 -13.57
CA GLU A 87 4.91 -21.06 -14.97
C GLU A 87 3.92 -21.73 -15.93
N GLU A 88 3.34 -22.87 -15.55
CA GLU A 88 2.31 -23.55 -16.34
C GLU A 88 1.04 -22.70 -16.49
N LEU A 89 0.57 -22.08 -15.41
CA LEU A 89 -0.59 -21.18 -15.44
C LEU A 89 -0.33 -19.93 -16.28
N GLU A 90 0.86 -19.33 -16.15
CA GLU A 90 1.26 -18.17 -16.97
C GLU A 90 1.28 -18.53 -18.46
N ALA A 91 1.80 -19.71 -18.81
CA ALA A 91 1.77 -20.21 -20.18
C ALA A 91 0.34 -20.43 -20.69
N GLN A 92 -0.55 -20.98 -19.86
CA GLN A 92 -1.98 -21.15 -20.20
C GLN A 92 -2.69 -19.80 -20.40
N VAL A 93 -2.43 -18.83 -19.51
CA VAL A 93 -2.98 -17.46 -19.62
C VAL A 93 -2.46 -16.79 -20.87
N ALA A 94 -1.17 -16.91 -21.19
CA ALA A 94 -0.60 -16.37 -22.41
C ALA A 94 -1.21 -17.00 -23.67
N ALA A 95 -1.45 -18.32 -23.66
CA ALA A 95 -2.07 -19.03 -24.78
C ALA A 95 -3.56 -18.70 -24.97
N GLN A 96 -4.28 -18.37 -23.90
CA GLN A 96 -5.71 -18.00 -23.94
C GLN A 96 -5.94 -16.50 -24.15
N SER A 97 -4.93 -15.67 -23.88
CA SER A 97 -5.02 -14.22 -24.09
C SER A 97 -4.97 -13.94 -25.60
N GLN A 98 -6.10 -13.55 -26.17
CA GLN A 98 -6.05 -12.78 -27.42
C GLN A 98 -5.12 -11.58 -27.20
N PRO A 99 -4.28 -11.21 -28.18
CA PRO A 99 -3.41 -10.05 -28.04
C PRO A 99 -4.27 -8.88 -27.59
N LEU A 100 -3.97 -8.36 -26.39
CA LEU A 100 -4.59 -7.14 -25.89
C LEU A 100 -4.50 -6.12 -27.03
N PRO A 101 -5.63 -5.47 -27.41
CA PRO A 101 -5.58 -4.45 -28.45
C PRO A 101 -4.44 -3.51 -28.08
N GLU A 102 -3.53 -3.27 -29.03
CA GLU A 102 -2.32 -2.49 -28.78
C GLU A 102 -2.70 -1.27 -27.94
N PRO A 103 -1.97 -0.98 -26.84
CA PRO A 103 -2.29 0.14 -25.99
C PRO A 103 -2.42 1.36 -26.89
N ARG A 104 -3.65 1.90 -27.00
CA ARG A 104 -3.91 3.09 -27.81
C ARG A 104 -2.89 4.13 -27.38
N LYS A 105 -2.19 4.73 -28.35
CA LYS A 105 -1.19 5.80 -28.13
C LYS A 105 -1.69 6.75 -27.04
N GLY A 106 -1.14 6.68 -25.84
CA GLY A 106 -1.51 7.54 -24.72
C GLY A 106 -1.79 6.86 -23.37
N ALA A 107 -1.93 5.52 -23.28
CA ALA A 107 -2.09 4.90 -21.96
C ALA A 107 -0.86 5.15 -21.06
N PRO A 108 -1.03 5.38 -19.73
CA PRO A 108 0.09 5.54 -18.83
C PRO A 108 1.00 4.32 -18.84
N SER A 109 2.31 4.54 -18.93
CA SER A 109 3.28 3.46 -18.73
C SER A 109 3.09 2.88 -17.32
N GLU A 110 3.29 1.58 -17.14
CA GLU A 110 3.16 0.94 -15.82
C GLU A 110 4.04 1.61 -14.74
N LEU A 111 5.20 2.12 -15.15
CA LEU A 111 6.10 2.90 -14.31
C LEU A 111 5.42 4.18 -13.79
N SER A 112 4.74 4.94 -14.66
CA SER A 112 4.00 6.16 -14.27
C SER A 112 2.83 5.85 -13.33
N ALA A 113 2.08 4.78 -13.60
CA ALA A 113 0.96 4.34 -12.76
C ALA A 113 1.42 4.00 -11.34
N SER A 114 2.54 3.28 -11.22
CA SER A 114 3.11 2.90 -9.91
C SER A 114 3.53 4.10 -9.06
N GLN A 115 4.02 5.18 -9.69
CA GLN A 115 4.40 6.41 -9.00
C GLN A 115 3.17 7.14 -8.48
N TRP A 116 2.15 7.30 -9.31
CA TRP A 116 0.89 7.94 -8.91
C TRP A 116 0.24 7.23 -7.72
N PHE A 117 0.28 5.90 -7.64
CA PHE A 117 -0.23 5.15 -6.48
C PHE A 117 0.53 5.36 -5.17
N LYS A 118 1.79 5.81 -5.23
CA LYS A 118 2.58 6.15 -4.04
C LYS A 118 2.36 7.61 -3.61
N ILE A 119 2.03 8.48 -4.57
CA ILE A 119 2.02 9.93 -4.40
C ILE A 119 0.63 10.46 -4.03
N MET A 120 -0.44 9.86 -4.55
CA MET A 120 -1.80 10.27 -4.20
C MET A 120 -2.20 9.69 -2.84
N PRO A 121 -2.62 10.53 -1.88
CA PRO A 121 -3.17 10.05 -0.61
C PRO A 121 -4.44 9.22 -0.82
N GLU A 122 -4.73 8.28 0.10
CA GLU A 122 -5.89 7.38 0.02
C GLU A 122 -7.24 8.12 -0.10
N PHE A 123 -7.35 9.30 0.52
CA PHE A 123 -8.49 10.21 0.43
C PHE A 123 -8.01 11.59 0.00
N ALA A 124 -7.59 11.69 -1.25
CA ALA A 124 -7.04 12.91 -1.81
C ALA A 124 -8.14 13.97 -1.96
N ARG A 125 -7.89 15.15 -1.41
CA ARG A 125 -8.59 16.40 -1.74
C ARG A 125 -7.61 17.15 -2.64
N GLY A 126 -7.66 16.79 -3.91
CA GLY A 126 -6.72 17.22 -4.94
C GLY A 126 -7.16 18.53 -5.58
N LEU A 127 -6.20 19.41 -5.84
CA LEU A 127 -6.41 20.65 -6.56
C LEU A 127 -5.52 20.70 -7.81
N ILE A 128 -6.13 20.79 -8.98
CA ILE A 128 -5.46 20.85 -10.29
C ILE A 128 -5.51 22.30 -10.80
N LEU A 129 -4.35 22.93 -10.92
CA LEU A 129 -4.18 24.35 -11.26
C LEU A 129 -3.35 24.54 -12.54
N GLY A 130 -3.45 25.73 -13.15
CA GLY A 130 -2.66 26.12 -14.31
C GLY A 130 -3.48 26.81 -15.41
N ALA A 131 -2.77 27.29 -16.43
CA ALA A 131 -3.32 28.10 -17.50
C ALA A 131 -4.44 27.38 -18.30
N PRO A 132 -5.35 28.11 -18.97
CA PRO A 132 -6.23 27.53 -19.99
C PRO A 132 -5.42 26.73 -21.04
N GLY A 133 -5.91 25.56 -21.44
CA GLY A 133 -5.23 24.71 -22.45
C GLY A 133 -4.00 23.93 -21.95
N SER A 134 -3.57 24.09 -20.68
CA SER A 134 -2.41 23.39 -20.11
C SER A 134 -2.61 21.88 -19.87
N GLY A 135 -3.83 21.34 -20.09
CA GLY A 135 -4.13 19.91 -19.93
C GLY A 135 -4.67 19.49 -18.56
N LYS A 136 -5.25 20.41 -17.76
CA LYS A 136 -5.78 20.10 -16.41
C LYS A 136 -6.88 19.04 -16.42
N SER A 137 -7.90 19.22 -17.26
CA SER A 137 -9.02 18.27 -17.38
C SER A 137 -8.54 16.90 -17.81
N ALA A 138 -7.59 16.83 -18.75
CA ALA A 138 -6.96 15.57 -19.15
C ALA A 138 -6.26 14.87 -17.98
N THR A 139 -5.53 15.60 -17.14
CA THR A 139 -4.94 15.07 -15.90
C THR A 139 -6.02 14.52 -14.96
N GLY A 140 -7.12 15.26 -14.74
CA GLY A 140 -8.23 14.80 -13.91
C GLY A 140 -8.83 13.48 -14.40
N HIS A 141 -9.12 13.40 -15.71
CA HIS A 141 -9.66 12.20 -16.34
C HIS A 141 -8.67 11.02 -16.36
N MET A 142 -7.37 11.29 -16.50
CA MET A 142 -6.30 10.28 -16.37
C MET A 142 -6.26 9.70 -14.96
N LEU A 143 -6.42 10.53 -13.92
CA LEU A 143 -6.52 10.05 -12.54
C LEU A 143 -7.78 9.22 -12.31
N LEU A 144 -8.93 9.60 -12.89
CA LEU A 144 -10.13 8.76 -12.84
C LEU A 144 -9.88 7.38 -13.46
N GLU A 145 -9.22 7.33 -14.62
CA GLU A 145 -8.90 6.06 -15.28
C GLU A 145 -7.95 5.21 -14.45
N LEU A 146 -6.88 5.81 -13.93
CA LEU A 146 -5.87 5.11 -13.16
C LEU A 146 -6.44 4.51 -11.87
N TYR A 147 -7.35 5.23 -11.21
CA TYR A 147 -7.93 4.84 -9.92
C TYR A 147 -9.24 4.05 -10.03
N ARG A 148 -9.77 3.81 -11.23
CA ARG A 148 -11.07 3.13 -11.44
C ARG A 148 -11.18 1.74 -10.79
N TRP A 149 -10.03 1.09 -10.56
CA TRP A 149 -9.96 -0.24 -9.93
C TRP A 149 -9.94 -0.18 -8.40
N LYS A 150 -9.63 0.98 -7.82
CA LYS A 150 -9.59 1.22 -6.38
C LYS A 150 -10.83 1.97 -5.89
N MET A 151 -11.35 2.89 -6.70
CA MET A 151 -12.46 3.76 -6.37
C MET A 151 -13.40 3.89 -7.55
N THR A 152 -14.69 4.08 -7.29
CA THR A 152 -15.68 4.30 -8.36
C THR A 152 -15.54 5.73 -8.90
N PRO A 153 -15.24 5.94 -10.19
CA PRO A 153 -15.02 7.27 -10.72
C PRO A 153 -16.33 7.98 -11.04
N TYR A 154 -16.41 9.25 -10.68
CA TYR A 154 -17.54 10.14 -10.94
C TYR A 154 -17.05 11.48 -11.49
N VAL A 155 -17.85 12.09 -12.36
CA VAL A 155 -17.69 13.50 -12.76
C VAL A 155 -18.90 14.27 -12.27
N LEU A 156 -18.63 15.37 -11.57
CA LEU A 156 -19.66 16.25 -11.02
C LEU A 156 -20.02 17.34 -12.04
N GLY A 157 -21.31 17.56 -12.29
CA GLY A 157 -21.81 18.65 -13.12
C GLY A 157 -21.47 18.52 -14.61
N PHE A 158 -21.12 17.33 -15.10
CA PHE A 158 -20.87 17.09 -16.52
C PHE A 158 -22.18 17.19 -17.34
N PRO A 159 -22.18 17.78 -18.55
CA PRO A 159 -23.38 17.86 -19.38
C PRO A 159 -23.88 16.47 -19.80
N GLU A 160 -25.14 16.18 -19.49
CA GLU A 160 -25.75 14.85 -19.71
C GLU A 160 -25.83 14.49 -21.20
N GLU A 161 -26.07 15.48 -22.06
CA GLU A 161 -26.10 15.32 -23.52
C GLU A 161 -24.75 14.84 -24.08
N LYS A 162 -23.65 15.02 -23.33
CA LYS A 162 -22.29 14.59 -23.70
C LYS A 162 -21.85 13.33 -22.97
N LYS A 163 -22.71 12.66 -22.20
CA LYS A 163 -22.39 11.43 -21.46
C LYS A 163 -21.76 10.35 -22.33
N ALA A 164 -22.14 10.26 -23.60
CA ALA A 164 -21.57 9.31 -24.56
C ALA A 164 -20.06 9.49 -24.81
N LEU A 165 -19.49 10.64 -24.46
CA LEU A 165 -18.05 10.89 -24.52
C LEU A 165 -17.28 10.25 -23.35
N LEU A 166 -17.99 9.83 -22.30
CA LEU A 166 -17.42 9.17 -21.15
C LEU A 166 -17.65 7.66 -21.24
N PRO A 167 -16.68 6.85 -20.79
CA PRO A 167 -16.90 5.41 -20.64
C PRO A 167 -18.00 5.11 -19.62
N GLU A 168 -18.70 3.98 -19.81
CA GLU A 168 -19.80 3.55 -18.94
C GLU A 168 -19.40 3.36 -17.46
N TRP A 169 -18.10 3.15 -17.20
CA TRP A 169 -17.57 3.00 -15.85
C TRP A 169 -17.42 4.33 -15.10
N ILE A 170 -17.61 5.48 -15.76
CA ILE A 170 -17.65 6.80 -15.11
C ILE A 170 -19.10 7.18 -14.80
N GLY A 171 -19.38 7.38 -13.52
CA GLY A 171 -20.65 7.91 -13.07
C GLY A 171 -20.78 9.41 -13.30
N LEU A 172 -22.02 9.88 -13.54
CA LEU A 172 -22.35 11.30 -13.49
C LEU A 172 -23.12 11.57 -12.20
N ALA A 173 -22.78 12.69 -11.57
CA ALA A 173 -23.48 13.20 -10.39
C ALA A 173 -23.65 14.70 -10.52
N ARG A 174 -24.71 15.24 -9.90
CA ARG A 174 -24.96 16.68 -9.81
C ARG A 174 -24.53 17.25 -8.49
N HIS A 175 -24.75 16.44 -7.47
CA HIS A 175 -24.55 16.74 -6.08
C HIS A 175 -23.69 15.64 -5.45
N PHE A 176 -22.95 15.98 -4.41
CA PHE A 176 -22.08 15.04 -3.72
C PHE A 176 -22.85 13.97 -2.93
N ASP A 177 -24.13 14.20 -2.63
CA ASP A 177 -25.00 13.22 -1.98
C ASP A 177 -25.42 12.06 -2.90
N GLU A 178 -25.37 12.26 -4.22
CA GLU A 178 -25.60 11.23 -5.23
C GLU A 178 -24.38 10.29 -5.39
N VAL A 179 -23.20 10.72 -4.93
CA VAL A 179 -21.95 9.97 -5.08
C VAL A 179 -21.85 8.88 -4.00
N PRO A 180 -21.76 7.59 -4.38
CA PRO A 180 -21.62 6.50 -3.41
C PRO A 180 -20.27 6.55 -2.70
N PRO A 181 -20.16 6.01 -1.47
CA PRO A 181 -18.88 5.86 -0.76
C PRO A 181 -17.79 5.18 -1.62
N ASP A 182 -16.52 5.36 -1.23
CA ASP A 182 -15.37 4.75 -1.91
C ASP A 182 -15.24 5.19 -3.39
N SER A 183 -15.51 6.47 -3.65
CA SER A 183 -15.51 7.07 -5.00
C SER A 183 -14.43 8.13 -5.18
N ILE A 184 -13.92 8.23 -6.42
CA ILE A 184 -13.06 9.33 -6.87
C ILE A 184 -13.91 10.27 -7.72
N VAL A 185 -14.01 11.54 -7.31
CA VAL A 185 -14.89 12.53 -7.91
C VAL A 185 -14.06 13.61 -8.57
N LEU A 186 -14.27 13.82 -9.87
CA LEU A 186 -13.72 14.96 -10.60
C LEU A 186 -14.75 16.08 -10.65
N VAL A 187 -14.37 17.25 -10.15
CA VAL A 187 -15.10 18.49 -10.27
C VAL A 187 -14.35 19.34 -11.29
N ASP A 188 -14.65 19.13 -12.57
CA ASP A 188 -14.05 19.91 -13.64
C ASP A 188 -14.70 21.30 -13.71
N GLU A 189 -13.89 22.31 -14.03
CA GLU A 189 -14.28 23.72 -13.99
C GLU A 189 -15.02 24.11 -12.70
N ALA A 190 -14.43 23.78 -11.54
CA ALA A 190 -15.04 23.94 -10.23
C ALA A 190 -15.54 25.38 -9.95
N TYR A 191 -14.95 26.39 -10.59
CA TYR A 191 -15.41 27.77 -10.45
C TYR A 191 -16.82 28.01 -11.04
N LEU A 192 -17.25 27.23 -12.03
CA LEU A 192 -18.58 27.35 -12.63
C LEU A 192 -19.68 26.86 -11.68
N LEU A 193 -19.38 25.79 -10.94
CA LEU A 193 -20.29 25.23 -9.93
C LEU A 193 -20.28 26.01 -8.62
N TYR A 194 -19.13 26.62 -8.26
CA TYR A 194 -18.91 27.20 -6.94
C TYR A 194 -18.40 28.66 -6.99
N HIS A 195 -18.97 29.48 -7.87
CA HIS A 195 -18.58 30.90 -7.98
C HIS A 195 -19.08 31.75 -6.79
N ALA A 196 -18.16 32.56 -6.22
CA ALA A 196 -18.30 33.37 -4.99
C ALA A 196 -19.50 34.35 -4.83
N ARG A 197 -20.45 34.46 -5.78
CA ARG A 197 -21.34 35.66 -5.89
C ARG A 197 -22.80 35.41 -6.36
N LYS A 198 -23.48 34.31 -6.02
CA LYS A 198 -24.95 34.16 -6.25
C LYS A 198 -25.69 33.75 -4.97
N SER A 199 -26.99 34.01 -4.84
CA SER A 199 -27.77 33.72 -3.62
C SER A 199 -28.07 32.22 -3.40
N SER A 200 -28.02 31.39 -4.44
CA SER A 200 -28.06 29.91 -4.36
C SER A 200 -26.72 29.29 -3.93
N PHE A 201 -25.73 30.12 -3.59
CA PHE A 201 -24.35 29.74 -3.32
C PHE A 201 -24.16 29.17 -1.92
N ASP A 202 -24.91 29.66 -0.92
CA ASP A 202 -24.77 29.17 0.47
C ASP A 202 -25.01 27.67 0.57
N GLU A 203 -26.01 27.13 -0.13
CA GLU A 203 -26.29 25.69 -0.12
C GLU A 203 -25.18 24.89 -0.80
N SER A 204 -24.73 25.30 -1.99
CA SER A 204 -23.65 24.63 -2.73
C SER A 204 -22.30 24.65 -2.00
N ILE A 205 -21.94 25.76 -1.35
CA ILE A 205 -20.72 25.85 -0.52
C ILE A 205 -20.86 24.99 0.73
N GLN A 206 -22.01 25.02 1.39
CA GLN A 206 -22.25 24.20 2.58
C GLN A 206 -22.18 22.72 2.22
N GLU A 207 -22.77 22.33 1.09
CA GLU A 207 -22.71 20.97 0.55
C GLU A 207 -21.26 20.56 0.27
N MET A 208 -20.50 21.39 -0.43
CA MET A 208 -19.09 21.13 -0.74
C MET A 208 -18.22 21.10 0.53
N SER A 209 -18.41 22.04 1.46
CA SER A 209 -17.67 22.08 2.72
C SER A 209 -17.98 20.84 3.57
N ARG A 210 -19.24 20.38 3.56
CA ARG A 210 -19.66 19.13 4.18
C ARG A 210 -19.04 17.93 3.46
N ALA A 211 -19.03 17.90 2.13
CA ALA A 211 -18.42 16.83 1.34
C ALA A 211 -16.91 16.73 1.61
N LEU A 212 -16.21 17.87 1.64
CA LEU A 212 -14.78 17.95 1.99
C LEU A 212 -14.52 17.49 3.43
N GLY A 213 -15.32 17.95 4.40
CA GLY A 213 -15.19 17.57 5.81
C GLY A 213 -15.52 16.09 6.07
N LEU A 214 -16.42 15.50 5.29
CA LEU A 214 -16.82 14.10 5.40
C LEU A 214 -16.07 13.18 4.42
N ALA A 215 -15.18 13.71 3.57
CA ALA A 215 -14.51 12.93 2.53
C ALA A 215 -13.80 11.69 3.09
N ARG A 216 -13.05 11.84 4.20
CA ARG A 216 -12.39 10.71 4.87
C ARG A 216 -13.37 9.69 5.45
N GLN A 217 -14.51 10.13 6.00
CA GLN A 217 -15.49 9.23 6.60
C GLN A 217 -16.27 8.42 5.55
N ARG A 218 -16.49 9.02 4.37
CA ARG A 218 -17.19 8.41 3.25
C ARG A 218 -16.27 7.72 2.24
N GLY A 219 -14.95 7.83 2.43
CA GLY A 219 -13.96 7.23 1.55
C GLY A 219 -13.85 7.94 0.19
N TYR A 220 -14.06 9.26 0.15
CA TYR A 220 -13.97 10.03 -1.09
C TYR A 220 -12.55 10.53 -1.35
N SER A 221 -12.15 10.45 -2.62
CA SER A 221 -11.13 11.31 -3.20
C SER A 221 -11.82 12.32 -4.10
N ILE A 222 -11.55 13.61 -3.93
CA ILE A 222 -12.19 14.70 -4.69
C ILE A 222 -11.08 15.50 -5.38
N LEU A 223 -11.17 15.62 -6.70
CA LEU A 223 -10.24 16.35 -7.55
C LEU A 223 -10.94 17.59 -8.10
N PHE A 224 -10.48 18.78 -7.71
CA PHE A 224 -10.97 20.04 -8.23
C PHE A 224 -10.08 20.53 -9.36
N VAL A 225 -10.68 20.89 -10.50
CA VAL A 225 -9.96 21.58 -11.58
C VAL A 225 -10.32 23.06 -11.53
N ALA A 226 -9.32 23.92 -11.47
CA ALA A 226 -9.50 25.36 -11.52
C ALA A 226 -8.36 26.02 -12.28
N HIS A 227 -8.62 27.22 -12.80
CA HIS A 227 -7.57 28.03 -13.43
C HIS A 227 -6.64 28.66 -12.40
N GLU A 228 -7.18 29.16 -11.28
CA GLU A 228 -6.43 29.88 -10.24
C GLU A 228 -7.05 29.56 -8.87
N ALA A 229 -6.24 29.33 -7.84
CA ALA A 229 -6.78 28.95 -6.52
C ALA A 229 -7.44 30.12 -5.78
N ARG A 230 -7.21 31.37 -6.21
CA ARG A 230 -7.90 32.55 -5.68
C ARG A 230 -9.40 32.58 -6.00
N HIS A 231 -9.83 31.90 -7.07
CA HIS A 231 -11.25 31.82 -7.45
C HIS A 231 -12.00 30.73 -6.66
N LEU A 232 -11.27 29.87 -5.96
CA LEU A 232 -11.82 28.83 -5.12
C LEU A 232 -12.08 29.34 -3.71
N ASP A 233 -13.12 28.78 -3.08
CA ASP A 233 -13.41 29.02 -1.68
C ASP A 233 -12.20 28.64 -0.81
N LYS A 234 -11.95 29.44 0.23
CA LYS A 234 -10.79 29.26 1.13
C LYS A 234 -10.76 27.88 1.79
N ASN A 235 -11.92 27.26 2.01
CA ASN A 235 -12.02 25.96 2.63
C ASN A 235 -11.51 24.86 1.68
N ILE A 236 -11.77 24.97 0.37
CA ILE A 236 -11.25 24.00 -0.61
C ILE A 236 -9.72 23.96 -0.55
N VAL A 237 -9.08 25.12 -0.59
CA VAL A 237 -7.63 25.24 -0.51
C VAL A 237 -7.10 24.79 0.85
N GLY A 238 -7.77 25.16 1.94
CA GLY A 238 -7.37 24.77 3.30
C GLY A 238 -7.48 23.26 3.59
N TYR A 239 -8.38 22.55 2.92
CA TYR A 239 -8.54 21.09 3.07
C TYR A 239 -7.72 20.28 2.06
N ALA A 240 -7.16 20.92 1.03
CA ALA A 240 -6.42 20.23 -0.01
C ALA A 240 -5.13 19.58 0.54
N ASN A 241 -4.88 18.32 0.18
CA ASN A 241 -3.69 17.55 0.58
C ASN A 241 -2.90 17.02 -0.64
N LEU A 242 -3.33 17.39 -1.84
CA LEU A 242 -2.66 17.09 -3.10
C LEU A 242 -2.82 18.29 -4.03
N PHE A 243 -1.71 18.82 -4.52
CA PHE A 243 -1.68 19.94 -5.45
C PHE A 243 -0.99 19.50 -6.73
N LEU A 244 -1.68 19.71 -7.86
CA LEU A 244 -1.28 19.28 -9.19
C LEU A 244 -1.19 20.52 -10.07
N PHE A 245 0.02 20.98 -10.34
CA PHE A 245 0.27 22.17 -11.13
C PHE A 245 0.56 21.75 -12.58
N LYS A 246 -0.27 22.22 -13.51
CA LYS A 246 0.06 22.28 -14.94
C LYS A 246 0.84 23.56 -15.20
N GLU A 247 1.20 23.81 -16.47
CA GLU A 247 1.92 25.02 -16.83
C GLU A 247 1.16 26.26 -16.35
N PRO A 248 1.74 27.05 -15.43
CA PRO A 248 1.07 28.22 -14.90
C PRO A 248 1.12 29.38 -15.90
N GLY A 249 0.10 30.23 -15.88
CA GLY A 249 0.06 31.46 -16.67
C GLY A 249 1.11 32.48 -16.21
N ALA A 250 1.52 33.38 -17.11
CA ALA A 250 2.59 34.36 -16.85
C ALA A 250 2.34 35.24 -15.60
N MET A 251 1.09 35.54 -15.28
CA MET A 251 0.70 36.38 -14.14
C MET A 251 0.18 35.59 -12.94
N GLU A 252 -0.06 34.28 -13.10
CA GLU A 252 -0.71 33.43 -12.09
C GLU A 252 0.09 33.43 -10.77
N VAL A 253 1.42 33.32 -10.87
CA VAL A 253 2.34 33.33 -9.70
C VAL A 253 2.25 34.62 -8.87
N LYS A 254 1.91 35.76 -9.48
CA LYS A 254 1.83 37.05 -8.78
C LYS A 254 0.52 37.20 -8.00
N PHE A 255 -0.54 36.57 -8.47
CA PHE A 255 -1.89 36.71 -7.92
C PHE A 255 -2.36 35.49 -7.11
N GLU A 256 -1.51 34.47 -6.98
CA GLU A 256 -1.84 33.29 -6.19
C GLU A 256 -1.73 33.55 -4.68
N ARG A 257 -2.44 32.72 -3.92
CA ARG A 257 -2.41 32.71 -2.46
C ARG A 257 -0.98 32.57 -1.91
N PRO A 258 -0.59 33.33 -0.87
CA PRO A 258 0.77 33.32 -0.32
C PRO A 258 1.29 31.91 0.01
N GLU A 259 0.42 31.03 0.49
CA GLU A 259 0.74 29.66 0.91
C GLU A 259 1.19 28.77 -0.25
N LEU A 260 0.69 29.01 -1.47
CA LEU A 260 1.03 28.22 -2.66
C LEU A 260 2.13 28.87 -3.51
N LYS A 261 2.49 30.11 -3.20
CA LYS A 261 3.35 30.94 -4.06
C LYS A 261 4.73 30.33 -4.29
N GLU A 262 5.35 29.77 -3.25
CA GLU A 262 6.68 29.17 -3.37
C GLU A 262 6.67 27.86 -4.16
N VAL A 263 5.64 27.02 -3.97
CA VAL A 263 5.47 25.78 -4.74
C VAL A 263 5.18 26.10 -6.21
N LEU A 264 4.31 27.09 -6.46
CA LEU A 264 3.95 27.52 -7.81
C LEU A 264 5.14 28.14 -8.57
N LYS A 265 6.06 28.84 -7.88
CA LYS A 265 7.32 29.29 -8.47
C LYS A 265 8.16 28.11 -8.95
N ARG A 266 8.36 27.10 -8.12
CA ARG A 266 9.12 25.89 -8.48
C ARG A 266 8.46 25.13 -9.63
N ALA A 267 7.13 25.00 -9.63
CA ALA A 267 6.38 24.45 -10.74
C ALA A 267 6.61 25.25 -12.04
N ARG A 268 6.54 26.59 -11.98
CA ARG A 268 6.82 27.45 -13.13
C ARG A 268 8.24 27.24 -13.65
N ASP A 269 9.23 27.24 -12.78
CA ASP A 269 10.64 27.11 -13.16
C ASP A 269 10.87 25.75 -13.87
N PHE A 270 10.28 24.67 -13.35
CA PHE A 270 10.24 23.35 -13.99
C PHE A 270 9.67 23.36 -15.42
N PHE A 271 8.59 24.12 -15.66
CA PHE A 271 7.96 24.24 -16.99
C PHE A 271 8.72 25.20 -17.92
N GLN A 272 9.45 26.19 -17.39
CA GLN A 272 10.27 27.12 -18.18
C GLN A 272 11.52 26.45 -18.76
N GLU A 273 12.10 25.49 -18.02
CA GLU A 273 13.25 24.71 -18.47
C GLU A 273 12.93 23.71 -19.59
N ARG A 274 11.64 23.45 -19.86
CA ARG A 274 11.20 22.48 -20.86
C ARG A 274 10.83 23.14 -22.18
N THR A 275 11.22 22.48 -23.26
CA THR A 275 10.80 22.78 -24.63
C THR A 275 9.78 21.75 -25.11
N GLY A 276 9.01 22.10 -26.15
CA GLY A 276 7.99 21.21 -26.72
C GLY A 276 6.64 21.23 -25.99
N ASP A 277 5.85 20.16 -26.17
CA ASP A 277 4.52 20.05 -25.58
C ASP A 277 4.60 19.72 -24.09
N LYS A 278 4.21 20.69 -23.25
CA LYS A 278 4.25 20.59 -21.80
C LYS A 278 2.99 19.95 -21.21
N ARG A 279 1.94 19.72 -22.00
CA ARG A 279 0.65 19.18 -21.53
C ARG A 279 0.76 17.76 -20.98
N GLY A 280 1.80 17.02 -21.35
CA GLY A 280 2.10 15.70 -20.81
C GLY A 280 2.75 15.70 -19.42
N TRP A 281 2.97 16.86 -18.79
CA TRP A 281 3.66 16.97 -17.51
C TRP A 281 2.81 17.65 -16.44
N CYS A 282 3.01 17.27 -15.18
CA CYS A 282 2.42 17.92 -14.02
C CYS A 282 3.46 18.02 -12.91
N TYR A 283 3.59 19.19 -12.30
CA TYR A 283 4.37 19.36 -11.08
C TYR A 283 3.47 19.09 -9.89
N VAL A 284 3.83 18.13 -9.05
CA VAL A 284 3.00 17.62 -7.97
C VAL A 284 3.59 18.00 -6.63
N TRP A 285 2.74 18.44 -5.71
CA TRP A 285 3.07 18.65 -4.31
C TRP A 285 2.03 17.95 -3.44
N SER A 286 2.46 16.94 -2.68
CA SER A 286 1.63 16.22 -1.73
C SER A 286 2.29 16.21 -0.35
N PRO A 287 1.86 17.12 0.55
CA PRO A 287 2.43 17.22 1.89
C PRO A 287 2.29 15.96 2.73
N GLU A 288 1.17 15.25 2.59
CA GLU A 288 0.83 14.08 3.42
C GLU A 288 1.76 12.89 3.18
N VAL A 289 2.27 12.72 1.96
CA VAL A 289 3.22 11.66 1.60
C VAL A 289 4.64 12.19 1.38
N HIS A 290 4.90 13.45 1.75
CA HIS A 290 6.20 14.12 1.60
C HIS A 290 6.78 14.06 0.17
N PHE A 291 5.92 14.21 -0.84
CA PHE A 291 6.35 14.23 -2.23
C PHE A 291 6.26 15.64 -2.81
N GLU A 292 7.33 16.06 -3.48
CA GLU A 292 7.33 17.23 -4.35
C GLU A 292 8.17 16.95 -5.59
N GLY A 293 7.59 17.13 -6.77
CA GLY A 293 8.31 16.95 -8.02
C GLY A 293 7.41 16.67 -9.21
N PRO A 294 8.00 16.51 -10.39
CA PRO A 294 7.25 16.32 -11.61
C PRO A 294 6.84 14.88 -11.87
N LEU A 295 5.68 14.71 -12.50
CA LEU A 295 5.15 13.44 -12.99
C LEU A 295 4.61 13.60 -14.41
N GLU A 296 4.67 12.51 -15.16
CA GLU A 296 4.01 12.42 -16.46
C GLU A 296 2.49 12.24 -16.28
N THR A 297 1.74 12.95 -17.11
CA THR A 297 0.28 12.90 -17.20
C THR A 297 -0.11 12.58 -18.64
N PRO A 298 -0.06 11.30 -19.02
CA PRO A 298 -0.44 10.90 -20.36
C PRO A 298 -1.96 11.02 -20.53
N LEU A 299 -2.44 11.01 -21.77
CA LEU A 299 -3.86 11.20 -22.04
C LEU A 299 -4.66 9.96 -21.59
N PRO A 300 -5.82 10.11 -20.97
CA PRO A 300 -6.68 8.96 -20.71
C PRO A 300 -7.07 8.27 -22.02
N SER A 301 -7.29 6.96 -21.99
CA SER A 301 -7.52 6.13 -23.19
C SER A 301 -8.78 6.51 -24.00
N TYR A 302 -9.69 7.24 -23.37
CA TYR A 302 -10.94 7.75 -23.93
C TYR A 302 -10.92 9.26 -24.19
N TRP A 303 -9.77 9.92 -24.04
CA TRP A 303 -9.65 11.35 -24.29
C TRP A 303 -9.98 11.69 -25.74
N SER A 304 -10.79 12.73 -25.93
CA SER A 304 -11.12 13.28 -27.24
C SER A 304 -11.13 14.80 -27.18
N GLU A 305 -10.97 15.44 -28.34
CA GLU A 305 -11.10 16.90 -28.44
C GLU A 305 -12.54 17.38 -28.17
N GLU A 306 -13.52 16.50 -28.35
CA GLU A 306 -14.90 16.80 -27.99
C GLU A 306 -15.08 16.81 -26.47
N LEU A 307 -14.46 15.87 -25.77
CA LEU A 307 -14.45 15.81 -24.30
C LEU A 307 -13.73 17.03 -23.71
N SER A 308 -12.62 17.48 -24.31
CA SER A 308 -11.90 18.68 -23.85
C SER A 308 -12.73 19.96 -23.94
N ARG A 309 -13.80 19.96 -24.75
CA ARG A 309 -14.73 21.07 -24.96
C ARG A 309 -16.11 20.79 -24.38
N ALA A 310 -16.25 19.79 -23.51
CA ALA A 310 -17.55 19.38 -22.98
C ALA A 310 -18.31 20.54 -22.31
N TYR A 311 -17.62 21.39 -21.54
CA TYR A 311 -18.20 22.48 -20.78
C TYR A 311 -18.45 23.79 -21.57
N SER A 312 -18.18 23.82 -22.88
CA SER A 312 -18.32 25.03 -23.71
C SER A 312 -19.75 25.57 -23.85
N GLN A 313 -20.78 24.74 -23.64
CA GLN A 313 -22.19 25.11 -23.83
C GLN A 313 -22.98 25.32 -22.52
N GLY A 314 -22.31 25.30 -21.36
CA GLY A 314 -22.97 25.37 -20.05
C GLY A 314 -23.53 24.03 -19.57
N ILE A 315 -24.10 24.00 -18.36
CA ILE A 315 -24.58 22.77 -17.68
C ILE A 315 -26.11 22.68 -17.85
N SER A 316 -26.62 21.66 -18.55
CA SER A 316 -28.07 21.44 -18.80
C SER A 316 -28.62 20.18 -18.08
N SER A 317 -29.95 20.08 -17.84
CA SER A 317 -30.62 19.06 -16.97
C SER A 317 -31.68 18.21 -17.70
N PRO A 318 -31.92 16.89 -17.39
CA PRO A 318 -32.15 16.26 -16.07
C PRO A 318 -31.28 14.98 -15.76
N ALA A 319 -31.28 14.53 -14.49
CA ALA A 319 -30.31 13.58 -13.91
C ALA A 319 -30.48 12.12 -14.37
N GLN A 320 -29.38 11.43 -14.71
CA GLN A 320 -29.38 9.98 -14.86
C GLN A 320 -28.28 9.30 -14.05
N ARG A 321 -28.69 8.43 -13.11
CA ARG A 321 -27.76 7.55 -12.39
C ARG A 321 -27.03 6.64 -13.40
N PRO A 322 -25.72 6.40 -13.23
CA PRO A 322 -25.03 5.41 -14.04
C PRO A 322 -25.71 4.04 -13.90
N PRO A 323 -25.77 3.23 -14.97
CA PRO A 323 -26.14 1.84 -14.83
C PRO A 323 -25.12 1.20 -13.90
N SER A 324 -25.58 0.70 -12.75
CA SER A 324 -24.70 -0.02 -11.83
C SER A 324 -24.05 -1.17 -12.59
N ALA A 325 -22.76 -1.46 -12.33
CA ALA A 325 -22.04 -2.58 -12.97
C ALA A 325 -22.97 -3.79 -13.14
N SER A 326 -22.95 -4.38 -14.34
CA SER A 326 -23.90 -5.43 -14.71
C SER A 326 -23.94 -6.50 -13.62
N LYS A 327 -25.10 -7.13 -13.43
CA LYS A 327 -25.28 -8.17 -12.42
C LYS A 327 -24.21 -9.27 -12.53
N GLU A 328 -23.74 -9.56 -13.74
CA GLU A 328 -22.68 -10.53 -14.04
C GLU A 328 -21.30 -10.03 -13.62
N GLU A 329 -20.96 -8.77 -13.91
CA GLU A 329 -19.70 -8.16 -13.50
C GLU A 329 -19.58 -8.13 -11.96
N LYS A 330 -20.67 -7.76 -11.27
CA LYS A 330 -20.73 -7.77 -9.81
C LYS A 330 -20.61 -9.18 -9.21
N LYS A 331 -21.17 -10.20 -9.88
CA LYS A 331 -21.00 -11.61 -9.48
C LYS A 331 -19.53 -12.04 -9.60
N ARG A 332 -18.88 -11.70 -10.72
CA ARG A 332 -17.47 -12.04 -10.98
C ARG A 332 -16.56 -11.41 -9.94
N GLN A 333 -16.74 -10.12 -9.65
CA GLN A 333 -15.97 -9.42 -8.61
C GLN A 333 -16.26 -9.96 -7.21
N ALA A 334 -17.53 -10.26 -6.89
CA ALA A 334 -17.89 -10.88 -5.62
C ALA A 334 -17.16 -12.21 -5.40
N LYS A 335 -17.01 -13.02 -6.47
CA LYS A 335 -16.31 -14.31 -6.43
C LYS A 335 -14.82 -14.11 -6.20
N ALA A 336 -14.17 -13.27 -7.02
CA ALA A 336 -12.75 -12.95 -6.88
C ALA A 336 -12.39 -12.43 -5.47
N TRP A 337 -13.20 -11.54 -4.90
CA TRP A 337 -12.98 -11.04 -3.55
C TRP A 337 -13.27 -12.08 -2.46
N ARG A 338 -14.21 -13.01 -2.72
CA ARG A 338 -14.46 -14.11 -1.80
C ARG A 338 -13.27 -15.06 -1.76
N ASP A 339 -12.71 -15.38 -2.91
CA ASP A 339 -11.53 -16.22 -3.05
C ASP A 339 -10.29 -15.57 -2.41
N ALA A 340 -10.21 -14.24 -2.45
CA ALA A 340 -9.23 -13.44 -1.70
C ALA A 340 -9.52 -13.31 -0.18
N GLY A 341 -10.49 -14.05 0.36
CA GLY A 341 -10.76 -14.14 1.80
C GLY A 341 -11.66 -13.03 2.37
N LEU A 342 -12.27 -12.16 1.57
CA LEU A 342 -13.16 -11.13 2.10
C LEU A 342 -14.46 -11.75 2.64
N SER A 343 -14.99 -11.16 3.71
CA SER A 343 -16.30 -11.54 4.26
C SER A 343 -17.45 -11.03 3.39
N TYR A 344 -18.58 -11.75 3.39
CA TYR A 344 -19.77 -11.37 2.62
C TYR A 344 -20.23 -9.93 2.91
N GLY A 345 -20.07 -9.45 4.15
CA GLY A 345 -20.44 -8.08 4.53
C GLY A 345 -19.53 -7.02 3.88
N LYS A 346 -18.22 -7.26 3.83
CA LYS A 346 -17.27 -6.36 3.14
C LYS A 346 -17.53 -6.32 1.64
N ILE A 347 -17.79 -7.48 1.03
CA ILE A 347 -18.13 -7.58 -0.40
C ILE A 347 -19.44 -6.84 -0.71
N ALA A 348 -20.47 -7.03 0.11
CA ALA A 348 -21.76 -6.37 -0.04
C ALA A 348 -21.66 -4.85 0.03
N LYS A 349 -20.89 -4.33 1.00
CA LYS A 349 -20.63 -2.90 1.13
C LYS A 349 -19.93 -2.33 -0.10
N ARG A 350 -18.89 -3.01 -0.61
CA ARG A 350 -18.13 -2.59 -1.80
C ARG A 350 -18.93 -2.61 -3.10
N LEU A 351 -19.83 -3.58 -3.27
CA LEU A 351 -20.66 -3.70 -4.48
C LEU A 351 -21.96 -2.86 -4.44
N GLY A 352 -22.23 -2.21 -3.30
CA GLY A 352 -23.46 -1.46 -3.08
C GLY A 352 -24.72 -2.34 -3.12
N VAL A 353 -24.65 -3.56 -2.60
CA VAL A 353 -25.79 -4.51 -2.55
C VAL A 353 -25.97 -5.11 -1.16
N SER A 354 -27.08 -5.82 -0.91
CA SER A 354 -27.30 -6.47 0.38
C SER A 354 -26.38 -7.69 0.58
N LYS A 355 -26.06 -8.02 1.84
CA LYS A 355 -25.31 -9.23 2.20
C LYS A 355 -25.99 -10.52 1.69
N ALA A 356 -27.31 -10.57 1.74
CA ALA A 356 -28.09 -11.71 1.23
C ALA A 356 -27.93 -11.87 -0.29
N THR A 357 -27.90 -10.76 -1.04
CA THR A 357 -27.67 -10.75 -2.49
C THR A 357 -26.32 -11.36 -2.85
N VAL A 358 -25.25 -10.98 -2.14
CA VAL A 358 -23.91 -11.55 -2.35
C VAL A 358 -23.86 -13.04 -2.01
N ILE A 359 -24.51 -13.46 -0.91
CA ILE A 359 -24.59 -14.88 -0.54
C ILE A 359 -25.31 -15.68 -1.64
N ASN A 360 -26.41 -15.16 -2.16
CA ASN A 360 -27.16 -15.81 -3.24
C ASN A 360 -26.32 -15.92 -4.52
N TRP A 361 -25.64 -14.84 -4.91
CA TRP A 361 -24.72 -14.84 -6.06
C TRP A 361 -23.62 -15.89 -5.95
N LEU A 362 -23.04 -16.09 -4.77
CA LEU A 362 -21.91 -16.99 -4.57
C LEU A 362 -22.31 -18.44 -4.29
N LYS A 363 -23.51 -18.70 -3.75
CA LYS A 363 -23.98 -20.06 -3.44
C LYS A 363 -24.78 -20.71 -4.57
N HIS A 364 -25.46 -19.90 -5.39
CA HIS A 364 -26.42 -20.40 -6.40
C HIS A 364 -26.16 -19.86 -7.81
N GLY A 365 -25.05 -19.13 -8.00
CA GLY A 365 -24.72 -18.46 -9.27
C GLY A 365 -23.61 -19.10 -10.08
N GLY A 366 -23.37 -20.40 -9.91
CA GLY A 366 -22.46 -21.19 -10.75
C GLY A 366 -23.10 -21.54 -12.09
#